data_AF-A0A7W1JCM0-F1
#
_entry.id   AF-A0A7W1JCM0-F1
#
_cell.length_a   1.000
_cell.length_b   1.000
_cell.length_c   1.000
_cell.angle_alpha   90.00
_cell.angle_beta   90.00
_cell.angle_gamma   90.00
#
_symmetry.space_group_name_H-M   'P 1'
#
loop_
_entity.id
_entity.type
_entity.pdbx_description
1 polymer ?
#
loop_
_entity_poly.entity_id
_entity_poly.type
_entity_poly.pdbx_seq_one_letter_code
_entity_poly.pdbx_strand_id
1 'polypeptide(L)'
;MSNLPSRRAMHRRARLFTGVMLALLAGACAAARAPDTGRPRAANEPDYPVLLGGGADRRARALSSWATLTNEQGLSTAPAPALQPVTATVRELPALETPLRLPQIGGGDGKKQTDEELRESLREFIANTRGLLGVDPQFISLIGVVDGDGDTQHARYRQRPFLYPLRGGYGDIEITFTPDRQVVQLTSTALPDAARVRRALDDARRQISAADAGSRLAGRNITYTDAAGQTQTTTLPDAANEMTPRELVVYPLRRAGDADTLALHLAWEVVINARPGAAALLVYVDAVSGEVIAATSQTSPDTVT
;
A
#
# COMPACT_ATOMS: atom_id res chain seq x y z
N MET A 1 -84.64 -34.31 -6.30
CA MET A 1 -85.05 -33.22 -5.38
C MET A 1 -84.11 -33.25 -4.20
N SER A 2 -83.09 -32.38 -4.18
CA SER A 2 -83.00 -31.20 -3.28
C SER A 2 -82.46 -31.60 -1.89
N ASN A 3 -81.53 -30.93 -1.22
CA ASN A 3 -80.54 -29.90 -1.52
C ASN A 3 -79.57 -29.95 -0.31
N LEU A 4 -78.26 -29.89 -0.55
CA LEU A 4 -77.25 -29.69 0.49
C LEU A 4 -77.24 -28.22 0.96
N PRO A 5 -77.06 -27.92 2.25
CA PRO A 5 -76.53 -26.64 2.67
C PRO A 5 -75.04 -26.75 3.03
N SER A 6 -74.27 -26.06 2.19
CA SER A 6 -72.99 -25.40 2.50
C SER A 6 -73.02 -24.64 3.82
N ARG A 7 -71.91 -24.65 4.57
CA ARG A 7 -71.47 -23.49 5.36
C ARG A 7 -69.95 -23.51 5.61
N ARG A 8 -69.23 -23.08 4.58
CA ARG A 8 -67.96 -22.37 4.70
C ARG A 8 -68.19 -21.11 5.55
N ALA A 9 -67.57 -20.97 6.72
CA ALA A 9 -67.26 -19.67 7.35
C ALA A 9 -66.52 -19.84 8.68
N MET A 10 -65.28 -20.36 8.71
CA MET A 10 -64.48 -20.25 9.94
C MET A 10 -62.96 -20.30 9.75
N HIS A 11 -62.38 -19.69 8.70
CA HIS A 11 -60.91 -19.61 8.56
C HIS A 11 -60.40 -18.27 8.03
N ARG A 12 -60.87 -17.14 8.58
CA ARG A 12 -60.39 -15.80 8.17
C ARG A 12 -59.97 -14.85 9.31
N ARG A 13 -59.69 -15.34 10.52
CA ARG A 13 -59.22 -14.47 11.64
C ARG A 13 -58.09 -15.06 12.50
N ALA A 14 -57.20 -15.87 11.93
CA ALA A 14 -56.06 -16.44 12.65
C ALA A 14 -54.74 -16.37 11.84
N ARG A 15 -54.50 -15.27 11.11
CA ARG A 15 -53.27 -15.05 10.33
C ARG A 15 -52.73 -13.62 10.44
N LEU A 16 -52.87 -12.98 11.60
CA LEU A 16 -52.46 -11.58 11.78
C LEU A 16 -51.74 -11.30 13.11
N PHE A 17 -51.21 -12.33 13.78
CA PHE A 17 -50.47 -12.18 15.04
C PHE A 17 -49.20 -13.05 15.13
N THR A 18 -48.68 -13.52 14.00
CA THR A 18 -47.44 -14.33 13.93
C THR A 18 -46.43 -13.69 12.98
N GLY A 19 -46.21 -12.37 13.09
CA GLY A 19 -45.37 -11.62 12.15
C GLY A 19 -44.45 -10.57 12.75
N VAL A 20 -44.44 -10.37 14.07
CA VAL A 20 -43.68 -9.25 14.69
C VAL A 20 -42.55 -9.73 15.61
N MET A 21 -42.47 -11.01 15.99
CA MET A 21 -41.41 -11.49 16.91
C MET A 21 -40.19 -12.13 16.23
N LEU A 22 -40.14 -12.22 14.90
CA LEU A 22 -38.97 -12.76 14.16
C LEU A 22 -38.07 -11.67 13.55
N ALA A 23 -38.34 -10.40 13.81
CA ALA A 23 -37.54 -9.27 13.31
C ALA A 23 -36.51 -8.72 14.32
N LEU A 24 -36.52 -9.20 15.57
CA LEU A 24 -35.63 -8.71 16.64
C LEU A 24 -34.35 -9.55 16.85
N LEU A 25 -34.15 -10.64 16.09
CA LEU A 25 -32.93 -11.47 16.16
C LEU A 25 -31.95 -11.26 14.99
N ALA A 26 -32.28 -10.40 14.01
CA ALA A 26 -31.40 -10.13 12.86
C ALA A 26 -30.48 -8.90 13.05
N GLY A 27 -30.50 -8.26 14.22
CA GLY A 27 -29.87 -6.95 14.47
C GLY A 27 -28.59 -6.94 15.30
N ALA A 28 -27.88 -8.07 15.44
CA ALA A 28 -26.69 -8.14 16.31
C ALA A 28 -25.50 -8.90 15.69
N CYS A 29 -25.24 -8.67 14.40
CA CYS A 29 -23.89 -8.82 13.84
C CYS A 29 -23.42 -7.48 13.28
N ALA A 30 -23.63 -6.40 14.02
CA ALA A 30 -22.72 -5.26 13.92
C ALA A 30 -21.40 -5.75 14.52
N ALA A 31 -20.56 -6.30 13.65
CA ALA A 31 -19.23 -6.77 13.98
C ALA A 31 -18.58 -5.73 14.89
N ALA A 32 -18.38 -6.10 16.16
CA ALA A 32 -17.46 -5.42 17.04
C ALA A 32 -16.11 -5.49 16.33
N ARG A 33 -15.78 -4.44 15.56
CA ARG A 33 -14.42 -4.21 15.13
C ARG A 33 -13.65 -4.08 16.44
N ALA A 34 -12.85 -5.10 16.75
CA ALA A 34 -11.90 -4.99 17.84
C ALA A 34 -11.14 -3.66 17.63
N PRO A 35 -10.95 -2.85 18.69
CA PRO A 35 -10.19 -1.62 18.58
C PRO A 35 -8.86 -1.97 17.90
N ASP A 36 -8.60 -1.25 16.80
CA ASP A 36 -7.44 -1.43 15.93
C ASP A 36 -6.18 -1.50 16.82
N THR A 37 -5.43 -2.60 16.70
CA THR A 37 -4.27 -2.95 17.54
C THR A 37 -3.04 -2.10 17.20
N GLY A 38 -3.24 -0.81 16.95
CA GLY A 38 -2.21 0.19 17.20
C GLY A 38 -1.88 0.11 18.68
N ARG A 39 -0.77 -0.54 19.01
CA ARG A 39 -0.24 -0.67 20.38
C ARG A 39 -0.45 0.66 21.11
N PRO A 40 -1.00 0.68 22.34
CA PRO A 40 -1.20 1.92 23.06
C PRO A 40 0.11 2.69 23.05
N ARG A 41 0.12 3.88 22.45
CA ARG A 41 1.24 4.81 22.59
C ARG A 41 1.52 4.93 24.08
N ALA A 42 2.80 4.93 24.46
CA ALA A 42 3.12 5.25 25.85
C ALA A 42 2.44 6.59 26.18
N ALA A 43 1.87 6.74 27.37
CA ALA A 43 0.98 7.87 27.71
C ALA A 43 1.59 9.27 27.49
N ASN A 44 2.91 9.36 27.24
CA ASN A 44 3.66 10.59 26.98
C ASN A 44 4.35 10.61 25.59
N GLU A 45 4.04 9.68 24.68
CA GLU A 45 4.67 9.66 23.36
C GLU A 45 4.06 10.74 22.46
N PRO A 46 4.89 11.61 21.83
CA PRO A 46 4.39 12.65 20.94
C PRO A 46 3.56 12.08 19.79
N ASP A 47 2.62 12.88 19.28
CA ASP A 47 1.75 12.43 18.18
C ASP A 47 2.50 12.20 16.85
N TYR A 48 3.73 12.69 16.77
CA TYR A 48 4.64 12.62 15.63
C TYR A 48 5.97 11.95 16.05
N PRO A 49 6.57 11.08 15.21
CA PRO A 49 6.11 10.65 13.89
C PRO A 49 4.83 9.81 13.92
N VAL A 50 4.14 9.72 12.79
CA VAL A 50 2.93 8.90 12.69
C VAL A 50 3.34 7.43 12.69
N LEU A 51 2.83 6.66 13.65
CA LEU A 51 3.22 5.26 13.81
C LEU A 51 2.23 4.34 13.10
N LEU A 52 2.77 3.43 12.29
CA LEU A 52 2.05 2.33 11.67
C LEU A 52 2.65 1.02 12.19
N GLY A 53 2.02 0.47 13.22
CA GLY A 53 2.37 -0.85 13.73
C GLY A 53 1.96 -1.96 12.76
N GLY A 54 2.75 -3.03 12.74
CA GLY A 54 2.35 -4.33 12.26
C GLY A 54 1.17 -4.84 13.07
N GLY A 55 0.34 -5.68 12.45
CA GLY A 55 -0.84 -6.22 13.12
C GLY A 55 -1.12 -7.64 12.65
N ALA A 56 -1.26 -8.56 13.61
CA ALA A 56 -1.69 -9.93 13.34
C ALA A 56 -3.03 -9.94 12.57
N ASP A 57 -3.92 -9.00 12.88
CA ASP A 57 -5.20 -8.83 12.18
C ASP A 57 -5.00 -8.44 10.71
N ARG A 58 -4.03 -7.57 10.40
CA ARG A 58 -3.74 -7.16 9.02
C ARG A 58 -3.21 -8.35 8.21
N ARG A 59 -2.30 -9.12 8.82
CA ARG A 59 -1.78 -10.36 8.24
C ARG A 59 -2.90 -11.38 8.00
N ALA A 60 -3.77 -11.59 8.98
CA ALA A 60 -4.91 -12.51 8.87
C ALA A 60 -5.87 -12.07 7.74
N ARG A 61 -6.15 -10.77 7.61
CA ARG A 61 -6.94 -10.23 6.50
C ARG A 61 -6.29 -10.47 5.14
N ALA A 62 -4.99 -10.20 5.01
CA ALA A 62 -4.26 -10.44 3.76
C ALA A 62 -4.28 -11.93 3.36
N LEU A 63 -4.06 -12.84 4.32
CA LEU A 63 -4.13 -14.28 4.09
C LEU A 63 -5.56 -14.75 3.74
N SER A 64 -6.58 -14.19 4.37
CA SER A 64 -7.97 -14.46 4.00
C SER A 64 -8.29 -13.96 2.60
N SER A 65 -7.82 -12.78 2.21
CA SER A 65 -8.00 -12.25 0.86
C SER A 65 -7.27 -13.09 -0.19
N TRP A 66 -6.07 -13.57 0.13
CA TRP A 66 -5.35 -14.54 -0.70
C TRP A 66 -6.18 -15.81 -0.91
N ALA A 67 -6.68 -16.41 0.17
CA ALA A 67 -7.50 -17.62 0.09
C ALA A 67 -8.77 -17.42 -0.75
N THR A 68 -9.43 -16.27 -0.63
CA THR A 68 -10.58 -15.91 -1.48
C THR A 68 -10.18 -15.83 -2.94
N LEU A 69 -9.13 -15.07 -3.27
CA LEU A 69 -8.62 -14.91 -4.64
C LEU A 69 -8.27 -16.26 -5.27
N THR A 70 -7.56 -17.13 -4.56
CA THR A 70 -7.14 -18.43 -5.07
C THR A 70 -8.34 -19.36 -5.27
N ASN A 71 -9.28 -19.38 -4.34
CA ASN A 71 -10.50 -20.18 -4.47
C ASN A 71 -11.36 -19.75 -5.66
N GLU A 72 -11.49 -18.45 -5.92
CA GLU A 72 -12.19 -17.91 -7.09
C GLU A 72 -11.56 -18.38 -8.42
N GLN A 73 -10.26 -18.69 -8.42
CA GLN A 73 -9.54 -19.23 -9.57
C GLN A 73 -9.38 -20.77 -9.54
N GLY A 74 -10.11 -21.46 -8.66
CA GLY A 74 -10.08 -22.93 -8.56
C GLY A 74 -8.84 -23.49 -7.85
N LEU A 75 -8.05 -22.65 -7.19
CA LEU A 75 -6.83 -22.99 -6.46
C LEU A 75 -7.12 -23.23 -4.97
N SER A 76 -7.80 -24.33 -4.65
CA SER A 76 -8.30 -24.60 -3.29
C SER A 76 -7.22 -24.92 -2.24
N THR A 77 -6.00 -25.24 -2.66
CA THR A 77 -4.87 -25.61 -1.80
C THR A 77 -3.62 -24.76 -2.05
N ALA A 78 -3.80 -23.51 -2.50
CA ALA A 78 -2.68 -22.61 -2.76
C ALA A 78 -1.85 -22.35 -1.47
N PRO A 79 -0.51 -22.48 -1.51
CA PRO A 79 0.34 -22.08 -0.39
C PRO A 79 0.16 -20.60 -0.02
N ALA A 80 0.53 -20.22 1.20
CA ALA A 80 0.44 -18.82 1.61
C ALA A 80 1.54 -17.97 0.92
N PRO A 81 1.23 -16.72 0.52
CA PRO A 81 2.22 -15.82 -0.05
C PRO A 81 3.17 -15.28 1.02
N ALA A 82 4.36 -14.86 0.59
CA ALA A 82 5.24 -14.12 1.47
C ALA A 82 4.71 -12.70 1.62
N LEU A 83 4.56 -12.24 2.87
CA LEU A 83 4.06 -10.91 3.18
C LEU A 83 5.17 -10.03 3.75
N GLN A 84 5.10 -8.73 3.47
CA GLN A 84 5.91 -7.71 4.11
C GLN A 84 5.68 -7.72 5.63
N PRO A 85 6.72 -7.55 6.45
CA PRO A 85 6.61 -7.70 7.91
C PRO A 85 5.67 -6.67 8.54
N VAL A 86 5.76 -5.40 8.15
CA VAL A 86 4.95 -4.33 8.78
C VAL A 86 3.64 -4.09 8.04
N THR A 87 3.69 -3.90 6.72
CA THR A 87 2.51 -3.55 5.92
C THR A 87 1.58 -4.74 5.68
N ALA A 88 2.06 -5.97 5.89
CA ALA A 88 1.36 -7.22 5.59
C ALA A 88 0.84 -7.31 4.14
N THR A 89 1.48 -6.59 3.22
CA THR A 89 1.22 -6.64 1.78
C THR A 89 2.03 -7.75 1.13
N VAL A 90 1.63 -8.23 -0.04
CA VAL A 90 2.38 -9.25 -0.77
C VAL A 90 3.79 -8.79 -1.12
N ARG A 91 4.78 -9.59 -0.72
CA ARG A 91 6.19 -9.45 -1.11
C ARG A 91 6.54 -10.39 -2.25
N GLU A 92 5.96 -11.58 -2.25
CA GLU A 92 6.22 -12.62 -3.24
C GLU A 92 5.05 -13.60 -3.30
N LEU A 93 4.72 -14.07 -4.51
CA LEU A 93 3.75 -15.14 -4.71
C LEU A 93 4.41 -16.50 -4.48
N PRO A 94 3.69 -17.50 -3.95
CA PRO A 94 4.22 -18.86 -3.87
C PRO A 94 4.27 -19.49 -5.27
N ALA A 95 5.05 -20.57 -5.41
CA ALA A 95 4.96 -21.42 -6.59
C ALA A 95 3.58 -22.09 -6.61
N LEU A 96 2.84 -21.90 -7.70
CA LEU A 96 1.50 -22.47 -7.91
C LEU A 96 1.54 -23.50 -9.03
N GLU A 97 0.83 -24.61 -8.87
CA GLU A 97 0.67 -25.61 -9.93
C GLU A 97 -0.17 -25.09 -11.09
N THR A 98 -1.18 -24.28 -10.77
CA THR A 98 -2.00 -23.57 -11.76
C THR A 98 -1.78 -22.06 -11.57
N PRO A 99 -1.44 -21.32 -12.64
CA PRO A 99 -1.07 -19.92 -12.53
C PRO A 99 -2.28 -19.05 -12.15
N LEU A 100 -2.02 -18.01 -11.35
CA LEU A 100 -2.96 -16.92 -11.16
C LEU A 100 -3.12 -16.17 -12.48
N ARG A 101 -4.34 -15.79 -12.85
CA ARG A 101 -4.60 -15.07 -14.12
C ARG A 101 -5.27 -13.72 -13.90
N LEU A 102 -4.98 -12.77 -14.81
CA LEU A 102 -5.75 -11.54 -14.91
C LEU A 102 -7.15 -11.84 -15.48
N PRO A 103 -8.22 -11.16 -14.99
CA PRO A 103 -9.59 -11.30 -15.49
C PRO A 103 -9.67 -11.14 -17.00
N GLN A 104 -10.55 -11.91 -17.66
CA GLN A 104 -10.79 -11.74 -19.09
C GLN A 104 -11.78 -10.60 -19.30
N ILE A 105 -11.34 -9.55 -20.01
CA ILE A 105 -12.21 -8.46 -20.42
C ILE A 105 -12.40 -8.53 -21.93
N GLY A 106 -13.65 -8.39 -22.37
CA GLY A 106 -14.01 -8.48 -23.78
C GLY A 106 -14.33 -9.91 -24.24
N GLY A 107 -15.03 -10.00 -25.38
CA GLY A 107 -15.46 -11.26 -25.99
C GLY A 107 -14.74 -11.61 -27.30
N GLY A 108 -13.66 -10.90 -27.64
CA GLY A 108 -12.92 -11.10 -28.89
C GLY A 108 -12.27 -12.48 -28.98
N ASP A 109 -12.03 -12.95 -30.21
CA ASP A 109 -11.60 -14.30 -30.62
C ASP A 109 -10.20 -14.76 -30.12
N GLY A 110 -9.76 -14.30 -28.95
CA GLY A 110 -8.66 -14.87 -28.17
C GLY A 110 -7.25 -14.60 -28.68
N LYS A 111 -7.06 -13.77 -29.71
CA LYS A 111 -5.75 -13.64 -30.36
C LYS A 111 -4.87 -12.49 -29.89
N LYS A 112 -5.42 -11.34 -29.48
CA LYS A 112 -4.67 -10.25 -28.81
C LYS A 112 -5.63 -9.38 -27.99
N GLN A 113 -5.30 -9.14 -26.73
CA GLN A 113 -5.99 -8.18 -25.87
C GLN A 113 -5.62 -6.76 -26.32
N THR A 114 -6.61 -5.89 -26.46
CA THR A 114 -6.36 -4.46 -26.72
C THR A 114 -5.80 -3.80 -25.46
N ASP A 115 -5.09 -2.67 -25.61
CA ASP A 115 -4.56 -1.90 -24.47
C ASP A 115 -5.66 -1.50 -23.47
N GLU A 116 -6.87 -1.22 -23.95
CA GLU A 116 -8.00 -0.85 -23.10
C GLU A 116 -8.54 -2.05 -22.31
N GLU A 117 -8.70 -3.21 -22.97
CA GLU A 117 -9.07 -4.45 -22.29
C GLU A 117 -8.00 -4.85 -21.27
N LEU A 118 -6.71 -4.60 -21.55
CA LEU A 118 -5.62 -4.84 -20.60
C LEU A 118 -5.72 -3.92 -19.38
N ARG A 119 -5.95 -2.62 -19.60
CA ARG A 119 -6.14 -1.67 -18.49
C ARG A 119 -7.34 -2.01 -17.62
N GLU A 120 -8.45 -2.43 -18.21
CA GLU A 120 -9.61 -2.90 -17.45
C GLU A 120 -9.31 -4.20 -16.69
N SER A 121 -8.63 -5.16 -17.34
CA SER A 121 -8.26 -6.43 -16.72
C SER A 121 -7.38 -6.22 -15.49
N LEU A 122 -6.40 -5.33 -15.60
CA LEU A 122 -5.57 -4.94 -14.46
C LEU A 122 -6.38 -4.20 -13.39
N ARG A 123 -7.35 -3.34 -13.75
CA ARG A 123 -8.20 -2.63 -12.80
C ARG A 123 -9.06 -3.60 -11.98
N GLU A 124 -9.71 -4.56 -12.64
CA GLU A 124 -10.48 -5.60 -11.96
C GLU A 124 -9.58 -6.49 -11.09
N PHE A 125 -8.38 -6.84 -11.58
CA PHE A 125 -7.42 -7.59 -10.79
C PHE A 125 -7.01 -6.86 -9.51
N ILE A 126 -6.67 -5.57 -9.59
CA ILE A 126 -6.38 -4.72 -8.42
C ILE A 126 -7.57 -4.67 -7.46
N ALA A 127 -8.80 -4.52 -7.98
CA ALA A 127 -10.00 -4.45 -7.17
C ALA A 127 -10.23 -5.75 -6.37
N ASN A 128 -10.03 -6.89 -7.01
CA ASN A 128 -10.19 -8.22 -6.40
C ASN A 128 -9.04 -8.54 -5.43
N THR A 129 -7.83 -8.03 -5.69
CA THR A 129 -6.64 -8.29 -4.85
C THR A 129 -6.37 -7.22 -3.79
N ARG A 130 -7.22 -6.20 -3.65
CA ARG A 130 -7.02 -5.05 -2.75
C ARG A 130 -6.63 -5.41 -1.31
N GLY A 131 -7.20 -6.50 -0.77
CA GLY A 131 -6.91 -6.95 0.59
C GLY A 131 -5.50 -7.51 0.76
N LEU A 132 -4.95 -8.11 -0.29
CA LEU A 132 -3.56 -8.58 -0.36
C LEU A 132 -2.57 -7.44 -0.65
N LEU A 133 -2.99 -6.47 -1.47
CA LEU A 133 -2.20 -5.29 -1.81
C LEU A 133 -2.15 -4.26 -0.69
N GLY A 134 -3.09 -4.33 0.27
CA GLY A 134 -3.18 -3.44 1.42
C GLY A 134 -3.53 -1.99 1.05
N VAL A 135 -4.15 -1.77 -0.11
CA VAL A 135 -4.44 -0.43 -0.62
C VAL A 135 -5.83 -0.36 -1.23
N ASP A 136 -6.47 0.80 -1.10
CA ASP A 136 -7.70 1.09 -1.82
C ASP A 136 -7.36 1.46 -3.28
N PRO A 137 -8.04 0.86 -4.29
CA PRO A 137 -7.81 1.17 -5.70
C PRO A 137 -7.88 2.66 -6.04
N GLN A 138 -8.68 3.45 -5.32
CA GLN A 138 -8.78 4.90 -5.54
C GLN A 138 -7.49 5.67 -5.20
N PHE A 139 -6.60 5.07 -4.41
CA PHE A 139 -5.35 5.69 -3.97
C PHE A 139 -4.14 5.28 -4.79
N ILE A 140 -4.32 4.52 -5.88
CA ILE A 140 -3.22 4.13 -6.76
C ILE A 140 -3.46 4.62 -8.18
N SER A 141 -2.38 4.83 -8.91
CA SER A 141 -2.43 5.20 -10.32
C SER A 141 -1.47 4.34 -11.11
N LEU A 142 -1.90 3.85 -12.27
CA LEU A 142 -1.03 3.17 -13.21
C LEU A 142 0.01 4.17 -13.71
N ILE A 143 1.29 3.85 -13.51
CA ILE A 143 2.42 4.63 -14.01
C ILE A 143 2.73 4.22 -15.45
N GLY A 144 2.69 2.92 -15.73
CA GLY A 144 2.94 2.40 -17.07
C GLY A 144 2.91 0.87 -17.10
N VAL A 145 2.84 0.36 -18.32
CA VAL A 145 3.09 -1.05 -18.63
C VAL A 145 4.33 -1.05 -19.52
N VAL A 146 5.37 -1.76 -19.11
CA VAL A 146 6.63 -1.86 -19.86
C VAL A 146 6.90 -3.33 -20.17
N ASP A 147 7.52 -3.59 -21.32
CA ASP A 147 7.96 -4.93 -21.67
C ASP A 147 9.09 -5.36 -20.72
N GLY A 148 9.01 -6.60 -20.26
CA GLY A 148 9.95 -7.23 -19.33
C GLY A 148 10.96 -8.13 -20.01
N ASP A 149 11.64 -8.93 -19.21
CA ASP A 149 12.46 -10.02 -19.73
C ASP A 149 11.57 -11.13 -20.31
N GLY A 150 11.97 -11.65 -21.47
CA GLY A 150 11.19 -12.66 -22.21
C GLY A 150 9.89 -12.09 -22.78
N ASP A 151 8.82 -12.88 -22.75
CA ASP A 151 7.48 -12.47 -23.20
C ASP A 151 6.64 -11.86 -22.06
N THR A 152 7.26 -11.37 -20.99
CA THR A 152 6.53 -10.79 -19.85
C THR A 152 6.33 -9.28 -19.99
N GLN A 153 5.31 -8.75 -19.31
CA GLN A 153 5.03 -7.33 -19.18
C GLN A 153 4.94 -6.96 -17.70
N HIS A 154 5.38 -5.75 -17.35
CA HIS A 154 5.36 -5.20 -16.00
C HIS A 154 4.41 -4.02 -15.92
N ALA A 155 3.28 -4.17 -15.23
CA ALA A 155 2.42 -3.06 -14.85
C ALA A 155 2.89 -2.48 -13.51
N ARG A 156 3.25 -1.19 -13.50
CA ARG A 156 3.69 -0.47 -12.30
C ARG A 156 2.61 0.52 -11.86
N TYR A 157 2.25 0.48 -10.60
CA TYR A 157 1.34 1.42 -9.96
C TYR A 157 2.03 2.16 -8.83
N ARG A 158 1.60 3.41 -8.61
CA ARG A 158 2.05 4.22 -7.49
C ARG A 158 0.89 4.70 -6.65
N GLN A 159 1.04 4.54 -5.34
CA GLN A 159 0.16 5.03 -4.31
C GLN A 159 0.29 6.56 -4.18
N ARG A 160 -0.83 7.29 -4.33
CA ARG A 160 -0.93 8.76 -4.24
C ARG A 160 -2.06 9.27 -3.32
N PRO A 161 -2.20 8.77 -2.08
CA PRO A 161 -3.21 9.24 -1.14
C PRO A 161 -2.76 10.52 -0.43
N PHE A 162 -1.45 10.78 -0.35
CA PHE A 162 -0.85 11.85 0.43
C PHE A 162 -0.72 13.15 -0.37
N LEU A 163 -0.70 14.28 0.34
CA LEU A 163 -0.40 15.59 -0.25
C LEU A 163 1.04 15.66 -0.80
N TYR A 164 1.96 14.94 -0.16
CA TYR A 164 3.38 14.89 -0.52
C TYR A 164 3.76 13.52 -1.09
N PRO A 165 4.72 13.45 -2.03
CA PRO A 165 5.16 12.18 -2.59
C PRO A 165 5.68 11.22 -1.51
N LEU A 166 5.43 9.93 -1.70
CA LEU A 166 6.01 8.89 -0.85
C LEU A 166 7.42 8.54 -1.35
N ARG A 167 8.34 8.29 -0.40
CA ARG A 167 9.73 7.90 -0.65
C ARG A 167 10.11 6.68 0.18
N GLY A 168 11.36 6.24 0.08
CA GLY A 168 11.90 5.11 0.85
C GLY A 168 11.47 3.73 0.32
N GLY A 169 11.08 3.63 -0.95
CA GLY A 169 10.65 2.37 -1.58
C GLY A 169 9.25 1.89 -1.19
N TYR A 170 8.42 2.78 -0.63
CA TYR A 170 7.03 2.51 -0.28
C TYR A 170 6.05 3.08 -1.31
N GLY A 171 4.89 2.46 -1.40
CA GLY A 171 3.79 2.91 -2.25
C GLY A 171 3.82 2.39 -3.68
N ASP A 172 4.73 1.48 -4.03
CA ASP A 172 4.78 0.90 -5.37
C ASP A 172 4.10 -0.48 -5.35
N ILE A 173 3.42 -0.80 -6.45
CA ILE A 173 2.83 -2.11 -6.70
C ILE A 173 3.24 -2.52 -8.10
N GLU A 174 3.77 -3.73 -8.23
CA GLU A 174 4.24 -4.24 -9.51
C GLU A 174 3.60 -5.59 -9.79
N ILE A 175 3.08 -5.73 -11.01
CA ILE A 175 2.46 -6.93 -11.52
C ILE A 175 3.24 -7.35 -12.77
N THR A 176 3.87 -8.51 -12.72
CA THR A 176 4.48 -9.12 -13.91
C THR A 176 3.56 -10.20 -14.45
N PHE A 177 3.23 -10.13 -15.72
CA PHE A 177 2.33 -11.07 -16.36
C PHE A 177 2.74 -11.41 -17.80
N THR A 178 2.30 -12.56 -18.28
CA THR A 178 2.52 -13.05 -19.66
C THR A 178 1.39 -12.59 -20.60
N PRO A 179 1.54 -12.73 -21.93
CA PRO A 179 0.52 -12.32 -22.89
C PRO A 179 -0.75 -13.18 -22.80
N ASP A 180 -0.65 -14.38 -22.24
CA ASP A 180 -1.80 -15.25 -21.92
C ASP A 180 -2.39 -14.95 -20.53
N ARG A 181 -2.05 -13.80 -19.95
CA ARG A 181 -2.60 -13.22 -18.71
C ARG A 181 -2.19 -13.95 -17.43
N GLN A 182 -1.16 -14.79 -17.46
CA GLN A 182 -0.66 -15.42 -16.23
C GLN A 182 0.13 -14.40 -15.43
N VAL A 183 -0.24 -14.20 -14.16
CA VAL A 183 0.50 -13.38 -13.21
C VAL A 183 1.66 -14.21 -12.68
N VAL A 184 2.87 -13.81 -13.05
CA VAL A 184 4.12 -14.47 -12.67
C VAL A 184 4.64 -13.91 -11.35
N GLN A 185 4.51 -12.60 -11.16
CA GLN A 185 4.97 -11.92 -9.96
C GLN A 185 3.97 -10.84 -9.53
N LEU A 186 3.80 -10.71 -8.22
CA LEU A 186 3.02 -9.65 -7.61
C LEU A 186 3.76 -9.15 -6.37
N THR A 187 4.08 -7.86 -6.34
CA THR A 187 4.71 -7.20 -5.20
C THR A 187 3.94 -5.94 -4.84
N SER A 188 3.88 -5.62 -3.54
CA SER A 188 3.31 -4.37 -3.04
C SER A 188 4.10 -3.90 -1.83
N THR A 189 4.54 -2.64 -1.88
CA THR A 189 5.06 -1.88 -0.73
C THR A 189 4.08 -0.79 -0.31
N ALA A 190 2.80 -0.91 -0.70
CA ALA A 190 1.78 0.07 -0.36
C ALA A 190 1.57 0.19 1.15
N LEU A 191 1.33 1.42 1.60
CA LEU A 191 1.01 1.72 2.98
C LEU A 191 -0.48 1.44 3.24
N PRO A 192 -0.82 0.53 4.16
CA PRO A 192 -2.19 0.29 4.57
C PRO A 192 -2.75 1.49 5.34
N ASP A 193 -4.09 1.55 5.39
CA ASP A 193 -4.83 2.59 6.13
C ASP A 193 -4.45 4.02 5.74
N ALA A 194 -4.10 4.23 4.46
CA ALA A 194 -3.54 5.48 3.97
C ALA A 194 -4.37 6.72 4.29
N ALA A 195 -5.70 6.64 4.32
CA ALA A 195 -6.57 7.76 4.71
C ALA A 195 -6.45 8.15 6.19
N ARG A 196 -6.18 7.19 7.09
CA ARG A 196 -5.90 7.45 8.50
C ARG A 196 -4.52 8.09 8.65
N VAL A 197 -3.52 7.48 8.01
CA VAL A 197 -2.13 7.95 8.02
C VAL A 197 -2.02 9.36 7.46
N ARG A 198 -2.68 9.63 6.32
CA ARG A 198 -2.74 10.96 5.70
C ARG A 198 -3.27 12.01 6.67
N ARG A 199 -4.42 11.77 7.30
CA ARG A 199 -4.99 12.74 8.26
C ARG A 199 -4.01 13.04 9.40
N ALA A 200 -3.39 12.00 9.97
CA ALA A 200 -2.40 12.20 11.02
C ALA A 200 -1.15 12.97 10.57
N LEU A 201 -0.74 12.81 9.30
CA LEU A 201 0.36 13.60 8.71
C LEU A 201 -0.06 15.03 8.39
N ASP A 202 -1.30 15.26 7.95
CA ASP A 202 -1.83 16.59 7.67
C ASP A 202 -1.93 17.44 8.95
N ASP A 203 -2.21 16.80 10.09
CA ASP A 203 -2.22 17.43 11.42
C ASP A 203 -0.81 17.75 11.95
N ALA A 204 0.23 17.14 11.38
CA ALA A 204 1.62 17.36 11.80
C ALA A 204 2.09 18.76 11.38
N ARG A 205 2.41 19.59 12.36
CA ARG A 205 2.91 20.96 12.11
C ARG A 205 4.38 20.93 11.72
N ARG A 206 4.68 21.32 10.48
CA ARG A 206 6.04 21.61 10.03
C ARG A 206 6.64 22.74 10.85
N GLN A 207 7.88 22.55 11.30
CA GLN A 207 8.61 23.53 12.11
C GLN A 207 9.78 24.15 11.36
N ILE A 208 10.31 23.50 10.34
CA ILE A 208 11.46 23.99 9.56
C ILE A 208 11.10 24.27 8.10
N SER A 209 11.67 25.34 7.55
CA SER A 209 11.57 25.64 6.13
C SER A 209 12.55 24.79 5.31
N ALA A 210 12.37 24.79 3.98
CA ALA A 210 13.29 24.13 3.07
C ALA A 210 14.72 24.70 3.17
N ALA A 211 14.84 26.03 3.34
CA ALA A 211 16.13 26.68 3.50
C ALA A 211 16.83 26.26 4.81
N ASP A 212 16.08 26.20 5.92
CA ASP A 212 16.61 25.75 7.22
C ASP A 212 17.10 24.31 7.16
N ALA A 213 16.41 23.44 6.40
CA ALA A 213 16.83 22.06 6.22
C ALA A 213 18.23 21.96 5.59
N GLY A 214 18.51 22.77 4.56
CA GLY A 214 19.85 22.87 3.96
C GLY A 214 20.88 23.43 4.94
N SER A 215 20.57 24.51 5.64
CA SER A 215 21.50 25.11 6.61
C SER A 215 21.85 24.16 7.77
N ARG A 216 20.93 23.29 8.20
CA ARG A 216 21.18 22.28 9.25
C ARG A 216 22.08 21.13 8.81
N LEU A 217 22.35 20.99 7.52
CA LEU A 217 23.20 19.94 6.96
C LEU A 217 24.65 20.37 6.81
N ALA A 218 24.92 21.68 6.77
CA ALA A 218 26.26 22.25 6.57
C ALA A 218 27.30 21.66 7.54
N GLY A 219 28.40 21.14 7.01
CA GLY A 219 29.53 20.60 7.78
C GLY A 219 29.24 19.30 8.56
N ARG A 220 28.05 18.70 8.43
CA ARG A 220 27.71 17.48 9.16
C ARG A 220 28.31 16.25 8.50
N ASN A 221 28.68 15.26 9.32
CA ASN A 221 28.97 13.91 8.85
C ASN A 221 27.65 13.15 8.67
N ILE A 222 27.47 12.57 7.48
CA ILE A 222 26.30 11.78 7.13
C ILE A 222 26.73 10.39 6.71
N THR A 223 26.10 9.40 7.34
CA THR A 223 26.24 8.00 6.98
C THR A 223 25.11 7.61 6.02
N TYR A 224 25.45 6.99 4.89
CA TYR A 224 24.50 6.54 3.89
C TYR A 224 24.91 5.17 3.34
N THR A 225 23.97 4.47 2.72
CA THR A 225 24.27 3.24 1.98
C THR A 225 24.42 3.58 0.50
N ASP A 226 25.55 3.20 -0.09
CA ASP A 226 25.79 3.39 -1.53
C ASP A 226 25.07 2.34 -2.40
N ALA A 227 25.14 2.49 -3.72
CA ALA A 227 24.52 1.57 -4.66
C ALA A 227 25.06 0.13 -4.57
N ALA A 228 26.24 -0.09 -3.97
CA ALA A 228 26.81 -1.42 -3.73
C ALA A 228 26.37 -2.02 -2.37
N GLY A 229 25.47 -1.34 -1.65
CA GLY A 229 25.02 -1.76 -0.34
C GLY A 229 26.04 -1.49 0.78
N GLN A 230 27.10 -0.75 0.51
CA GLN A 230 28.14 -0.46 1.50
C GLN A 230 27.80 0.81 2.27
N THR A 231 28.04 0.79 3.58
CA THR A 231 27.87 1.97 4.43
C THR A 231 29.05 2.91 4.24
N GLN A 232 28.77 4.13 3.78
CA GLN A 232 29.74 5.21 3.59
C GLN A 232 29.45 6.33 4.58
N THR A 233 30.48 7.07 4.98
CA THR A 233 30.32 8.32 5.75
C THR A 233 31.04 9.44 5.02
N THR A 234 30.34 10.54 4.81
CA THR A 234 30.88 11.73 4.15
C THR A 234 30.58 12.98 4.95
N THR A 235 31.51 13.92 4.97
CA THR A 235 31.27 15.27 5.49
C THR A 235 30.60 16.09 4.41
N LEU A 236 29.48 16.71 4.74
CA LEU A 236 28.75 17.58 3.83
C LEU A 236 29.46 18.94 3.69
N PRO A 237 29.33 19.61 2.54
CA PRO A 237 29.88 20.95 2.34
C PRO A 237 29.41 21.94 3.41
N ASP A 238 30.24 22.91 3.77
CA ASP A 238 29.83 24.01 4.68
C ASP A 238 28.93 25.03 3.96
N ALA A 239 29.09 25.12 2.64
CA ALA A 239 28.41 26.11 1.83
C ALA A 239 27.00 25.63 1.46
N ALA A 240 25.98 26.29 2.01
CA ALA A 240 24.58 25.93 1.79
C ALA A 240 24.13 25.99 0.32
N ASN A 241 24.87 26.70 -0.54
CA ASN A 241 24.61 26.77 -1.99
C ASN A 241 24.91 25.46 -2.75
N GLU A 242 25.62 24.51 -2.13
CA GLU A 242 25.81 23.15 -2.68
C GLU A 242 24.69 22.18 -2.28
N MET A 243 23.72 22.66 -1.50
CA MET A 243 22.57 21.93 -1.01
C MET A 243 21.30 22.53 -1.60
N THR A 244 20.58 21.74 -2.38
CA THR A 244 19.36 22.17 -3.04
C THR A 244 18.18 21.42 -2.45
N PRO A 245 17.39 22.06 -1.56
CA PRO A 245 16.10 21.50 -1.14
C PRO A 245 15.20 21.33 -2.37
N ARG A 246 14.66 20.12 -2.55
CA ARG A 246 13.84 19.78 -3.72
C ARG A 246 12.36 19.88 -3.42
N GLU A 247 11.88 19.05 -2.50
CA GLU A 247 10.47 19.00 -2.14
C GLU A 247 10.26 18.39 -0.75
N LEU A 248 9.06 18.56 -0.22
CA LEU A 248 8.61 17.88 0.99
C LEU A 248 8.01 16.52 0.59
N VAL A 249 8.35 15.47 1.34
CA VAL A 249 7.96 14.09 1.09
C VAL A 249 7.42 13.41 2.35
N VAL A 250 6.68 12.33 2.18
CA VAL A 250 6.42 11.35 3.24
C VAL A 250 7.51 10.29 3.20
N TYR A 251 8.20 10.07 4.31
CA TYR A 251 9.31 9.13 4.41
C TYR A 251 9.06 8.11 5.52
N PRO A 252 8.66 6.86 5.20
CA PRO A 252 8.51 5.79 6.17
C PRO A 252 9.86 5.18 6.56
N LEU A 253 10.08 5.00 7.86
CA LEU A 253 11.25 4.35 8.44
C LEU A 253 10.84 3.24 9.37
N ARG A 254 11.62 2.16 9.46
CA ARG A 254 11.44 1.21 10.56
C ARG A 254 11.83 1.87 11.86
N ARG A 255 10.99 1.72 12.88
CA ARG A 255 11.25 2.29 14.21
C ARG A 255 12.46 1.60 14.83
N ALA A 256 13.40 2.39 15.34
CA ALA A 256 14.54 1.85 16.08
C ALA A 256 14.04 1.06 17.31
N GLY A 257 14.53 -0.16 17.48
CA GLY A 257 14.12 -1.06 18.56
C GLY A 257 12.76 -1.74 18.37
N ASP A 258 12.03 -1.46 17.28
CA ASP A 258 10.76 -2.12 16.95
C ASP A 258 10.66 -2.35 15.42
N ALA A 259 11.16 -3.50 14.99
CA ALA A 259 11.22 -3.86 13.56
C ALA A 259 9.84 -4.06 12.91
N ASP A 260 8.79 -4.21 13.72
CA ASP A 260 7.42 -4.41 13.27
C ASP A 260 6.62 -3.10 13.18
N THR A 261 7.25 -1.95 13.44
CA THR A 261 6.59 -0.64 13.36
C THR A 261 7.27 0.26 12.34
N LEU A 262 6.47 0.92 11.50
CA LEU A 262 6.92 2.03 10.67
C LEU A 262 6.62 3.36 11.36
N ALA A 263 7.62 4.23 11.44
CA ALA A 263 7.47 5.65 11.74
C ALA A 263 7.42 6.42 10.42
N LEU A 264 6.34 7.15 10.19
CA LEU A 264 6.17 7.97 9.00
C LEU A 264 6.47 9.42 9.33
N HIS A 265 7.44 9.97 8.60
CA HIS A 265 7.93 11.33 8.76
C HIS A 265 7.49 12.20 7.59
N LEU A 266 7.27 13.49 7.86
CA LEU A 266 7.33 14.52 6.83
C LEU A 266 8.79 14.96 6.74
N ALA A 267 9.39 14.93 5.55
CA ALA A 267 10.81 15.24 5.39
C ALA A 267 11.08 16.12 4.18
N TRP A 268 12.02 17.04 4.31
CA TRP A 268 12.62 17.73 3.18
C TRP A 268 13.62 16.81 2.49
N GLU A 269 13.41 16.56 1.19
CA GLU A 269 14.39 15.91 0.32
C GLU A 269 15.40 16.99 -0.14
N VAL A 270 16.64 16.88 0.30
CA VAL A 270 17.73 17.81 -0.04
C VAL A 270 18.74 17.09 -0.91
N VAL A 271 18.99 17.63 -2.10
CA VAL A 271 20.02 17.14 -3.02
C VAL A 271 21.34 17.81 -2.68
N ILE A 272 22.39 17.03 -2.51
CA ILE A 272 23.73 17.52 -2.23
C ILE A 272 24.64 17.14 -3.40
N ASN A 273 25.11 18.17 -4.10
CA ASN A 273 26.02 18.04 -5.22
C ASN A 273 27.45 18.10 -4.70
N ALA A 274 27.84 17.07 -3.95
CA ALA A 274 29.06 17.14 -3.13
C ALA A 274 30.33 17.37 -3.97
N ARG A 275 30.45 16.78 -5.18
CA ARG A 275 31.62 16.94 -6.08
C ARG A 275 31.28 16.67 -7.56
N PRO A 276 31.95 17.34 -8.51
CA PRO A 276 31.91 16.94 -9.93
C PRO A 276 32.33 15.47 -10.11
N GLY A 277 31.50 14.69 -10.79
CA GLY A 277 31.75 13.26 -11.06
C GLY A 277 31.35 12.30 -9.94
N ALA A 278 30.91 12.78 -8.77
CA ALA A 278 30.29 11.95 -7.74
C ALA A 278 28.78 11.83 -7.98
N ALA A 279 28.19 10.70 -7.59
CA ALA A 279 26.73 10.55 -7.52
C ALA A 279 26.16 11.60 -6.54
N ALA A 280 25.04 12.23 -6.90
CA ALA A 280 24.36 13.16 -6.01
C ALA A 280 23.89 12.42 -4.75
N LEU A 281 24.02 13.05 -3.59
CA LEU A 281 23.51 12.48 -2.34
C LEU A 281 22.13 13.09 -2.04
N LEU A 282 21.15 12.24 -1.79
CA LEU A 282 19.84 12.67 -1.28
C LEU A 282 19.83 12.51 0.23
N VAL A 283 19.57 13.61 0.94
CA VAL A 283 19.44 13.63 2.40
C VAL A 283 18.03 14.03 2.78
N TYR A 284 17.43 13.26 3.69
CA TYR A 284 16.08 13.48 4.19
C TYR A 284 16.16 14.07 5.59
N VAL A 285 15.68 15.31 5.72
CA VAL A 285 15.64 16.05 6.98
C VAL A 285 14.19 16.14 7.44
N ASP A 286 13.90 15.65 8.64
CA ASP A 286 12.56 15.69 9.22
C ASP A 286 12.05 17.14 9.30
N ALA A 287 10.89 17.42 8.71
CA ALA A 287 10.34 18.77 8.64
C ALA A 287 9.75 19.29 9.96
N VAL A 288 9.64 18.42 10.97
CA VAL A 288 9.13 18.72 12.32
C VAL A 288 10.29 18.86 13.31
N SER A 289 11.21 17.89 13.40
CA SER A 289 12.35 17.95 14.32
C SER A 289 13.58 18.63 13.72
N GLY A 290 13.73 18.57 12.39
CA GLY A 290 14.92 18.98 11.66
C GLY A 290 16.13 18.07 11.88
N GLU A 291 15.91 16.84 12.32
CA GLU A 291 16.92 15.78 12.36
C GLU A 291 17.10 15.14 10.99
N VAL A 292 18.30 14.60 10.73
CA VAL A 292 18.53 13.77 9.55
C VAL A 292 17.98 12.38 9.84
N ILE A 293 17.07 11.91 9.00
CA ILE A 293 16.40 10.62 9.20
C ILE A 293 16.82 9.56 8.18
N ALA A 294 17.32 9.97 7.02
CA ALA A 294 17.88 9.06 6.02
C ALA A 294 18.81 9.79 5.05
N ALA A 295 19.71 9.04 4.42
CA ALA A 295 20.51 9.51 3.29
C ALA A 295 20.77 8.35 2.31
N THR A 296 20.75 8.63 1.02
CA THR A 296 20.96 7.64 -0.04
C THR A 296 21.72 8.25 -1.22
N SER A 297 22.58 7.48 -1.87
CA SER A 297 23.18 7.89 -3.13
C SER A 297 22.12 7.82 -4.23
N GLN A 298 21.96 8.91 -4.98
CA GLN A 298 21.19 8.90 -6.22
C GLN A 298 22.04 8.25 -7.31
N THR A 299 21.77 6.99 -7.62
CA THR A 299 22.09 6.47 -8.94
C THR A 299 21.34 7.32 -9.96
N SER A 300 22.02 7.76 -11.02
CA SER A 300 21.48 8.67 -12.05
C SER A 300 20.00 8.40 -12.35
N PRO A 301 19.19 9.46 -12.55
CA PRO A 301 17.75 9.33 -12.70
C PRO A 301 17.44 8.26 -13.75
N ASP A 302 16.53 7.34 -13.38
CA ASP A 302 15.90 6.40 -14.31
C ASP A 302 15.60 7.15 -15.61
N THR A 303 16.40 6.89 -16.65
CA THR A 303 15.97 7.13 -18.01
C THR A 303 14.83 6.13 -18.19
N VAL A 304 13.61 6.60 -17.93
CA VAL A 304 12.41 5.90 -18.37
C VAL A 304 12.46 5.96 -19.90
N THR A 305 13.14 4.97 -20.49
CA THR A 305 13.03 4.63 -21.90
C THR A 305 11.70 3.94 -22.16
#